data_AF-A0A355E1S9-F1
#
_entry.id   AF-A0A355E1S9-F1
#
_cell.length_a   1.000
_cell.length_b   1.000
_cell.length_c   1.000
_cell.angle_alpha   90.00
_cell.angle_beta   90.00
_cell.angle_gamma   90.00
#
_symmetry.space_group_name_H-M   'P 1'
#
loop_
_entity.id
_entity.type
_entity.pdbx_description
1 polymer ?
#
loop_
_entity_poly.entity_id
_entity_poly.type
_entity_poly.pdbx_seq_one_letter_code
_entity_poly.pdbx_strand_id
1 'polypeptide(L)'
;MRTCAPALAAAALLLCSAAARALDPISDVHVGVSSAAVAELDCRRRPFRMELTRSLGRHYRQMAGEMITEGLDPRPFAMGLFSMVLLTPMTVLAVPVDLAAAPFRRECDFTLRIEGALSQWASQAVPSAAVSAEGRNLLVPARAQNDPPSYFISSSSAVSDAQGRLAVSLAGHVGLSRDFRVSWTVKGLPSGSVLLRRRGRRFMLSEPEQEFGSPFETLEPLEILPQ
;
A
#
# COMPACT_ATOMS: atom_id res chain seq x y z
N MET A 1 14.77 -43.27 48.81
CA MET A 1 15.28 -43.02 47.44
C MET A 1 14.09 -42.84 46.51
N ARG A 2 14.18 -41.84 45.60
CA ARG A 2 13.29 -41.51 44.47
C ARG A 2 11.99 -40.76 44.83
N THR A 3 11.94 -39.42 44.73
CA THR A 3 11.68 -38.56 43.53
C THR A 3 10.27 -38.76 42.98
N CYS A 4 9.44 -37.79 42.59
CA CYS A 4 9.53 -36.34 42.43
C CYS A 4 8.09 -35.79 42.27
N ALA A 5 7.94 -34.48 42.49
CA ALA A 5 6.75 -33.63 42.42
C ALA A 5 5.75 -33.86 41.25
N PRO A 6 4.42 -33.85 41.50
CA PRO A 6 3.40 -33.58 40.51
C PRO A 6 2.92 -32.12 40.62
N ALA A 7 3.83 -31.14 40.60
CA ALA A 7 3.47 -29.71 40.64
C ALA A 7 3.70 -28.99 39.30
N LEU A 8 4.30 -29.66 38.31
CA LEU A 8 4.69 -29.07 37.03
C LEU A 8 3.67 -29.27 35.89
N ALA A 9 2.66 -30.13 36.06
CA ALA A 9 1.69 -30.40 35.00
C ALA A 9 0.62 -29.30 34.84
N ALA A 10 0.32 -28.54 35.90
CA ALA A 10 -0.67 -27.47 35.87
C ALA A 10 -0.14 -26.15 35.26
N ALA A 11 1.18 -25.91 35.33
CA ALA A 11 1.80 -24.72 34.76
C ALA A 11 1.98 -24.81 33.23
N ALA A 12 2.07 -26.02 32.67
CA ALA A 12 2.21 -26.22 31.22
C ALA A 12 0.90 -25.96 30.44
N LEU A 13 -0.27 -26.04 31.08
CA LEU A 13 -1.57 -25.80 30.43
C LEU A 13 -1.98 -24.32 30.40
N LEU A 14 -1.33 -23.46 31.18
CA LEU A 14 -1.60 -22.01 31.21
C LEU A 14 -0.71 -21.20 30.24
N LEU A 15 0.21 -21.87 29.53
CA LEU A 15 1.13 -21.24 28.56
C LEU A 15 0.68 -21.42 27.10
N CYS A 16 -0.40 -22.15 26.82
CA CYS A 16 -0.94 -22.33 25.46
C CYS A 16 -1.99 -21.29 25.03
N SER A 17 -2.36 -20.32 25.89
CA SER A 17 -3.30 -19.26 25.53
C SER A 17 -2.62 -17.97 25.05
N ALA A 18 -1.29 -17.94 24.98
CA ALA A 18 -0.56 -16.80 24.47
C ALA A 18 -0.54 -16.80 22.93
N ALA A 19 -1.30 -15.88 22.36
CA ALA A 19 -1.20 -15.39 20.98
C ALA A 19 -1.80 -16.27 19.87
N ALA A 20 -3.06 -16.68 20.00
CA ALA A 20 -3.93 -16.49 18.86
C ALA A 20 -4.12 -14.97 18.72
N ARG A 21 -3.36 -14.32 17.83
CA ARG A 21 -3.69 -12.97 17.38
C ARG A 21 -5.12 -13.06 16.86
N ALA A 22 -6.09 -12.53 17.60
CA ALA A 22 -7.45 -12.41 17.12
C ALA A 22 -7.36 -11.59 15.84
N LEU A 23 -7.52 -12.26 14.69
CA LEU A 23 -7.67 -11.59 13.41
C LEU A 23 -8.85 -10.62 13.57
N ASP A 24 -8.66 -9.38 13.17
CA ASP A 24 -9.76 -8.42 13.15
C ASP A 24 -10.94 -9.05 12.38
N PRO A 25 -12.19 -8.88 12.85
CA PRO A 25 -13.33 -9.49 12.20
C PRO A 25 -13.44 -9.00 10.76
N ILE A 26 -13.35 -9.94 9.81
CA ILE A 26 -13.52 -9.70 8.37
C ILE A 26 -14.99 -9.97 8.02
N SER A 27 -15.52 -9.24 7.04
CA SER A 27 -16.87 -9.49 6.54
C SER A 27 -16.98 -10.90 5.94
N ASP A 28 -18.11 -11.56 6.19
CA ASP A 28 -18.54 -12.80 5.52
C ASP A 28 -18.95 -12.57 4.05
N VAL A 29 -19.12 -11.31 3.66
CA VAL A 29 -19.45 -10.88 2.30
C VAL A 29 -18.17 -10.50 1.58
N HIS A 30 -18.00 -11.02 0.37
CA HIS A 30 -16.92 -10.66 -0.55
C HIS A 30 -17.44 -9.75 -1.66
N VAL A 31 -16.62 -8.76 -2.04
CA VAL A 31 -16.87 -7.85 -3.16
C VAL A 31 -16.13 -8.39 -4.39
N GLY A 32 -16.83 -9.13 -5.24
CA GLY A 32 -16.28 -9.60 -6.51
C GLY A 32 -16.32 -8.52 -7.57
N VAL A 33 -15.17 -8.09 -8.08
CA VAL A 33 -15.09 -7.08 -9.15
C VAL A 33 -15.19 -7.76 -10.51
N SER A 34 -16.11 -7.30 -11.36
CA SER A 34 -16.30 -7.86 -12.70
C SER A 34 -15.82 -6.90 -13.80
N SER A 35 -15.93 -5.59 -13.58
CA SER A 35 -15.53 -4.58 -14.55
C SER A 35 -14.98 -3.34 -13.85
N ALA A 36 -14.09 -2.62 -14.54
CA ALA A 36 -13.60 -1.34 -14.08
C ALA A 36 -13.25 -0.42 -15.25
N ALA A 37 -13.49 0.87 -15.08
CA ALA A 37 -13.21 1.90 -16.07
C ALA A 37 -12.55 3.12 -15.41
N VAL A 38 -11.60 3.72 -16.13
CA VAL A 38 -10.97 4.99 -15.76
C VAL A 38 -11.45 6.06 -16.73
N ALA A 39 -12.10 7.09 -16.21
CA ALA A 39 -12.65 8.22 -16.96
C ALA A 39 -12.04 9.55 -16.47
N GLU A 40 -12.27 10.63 -17.24
CA GLU A 40 -11.90 12.00 -16.86
C GLU A 40 -10.41 12.16 -16.50
N LEU A 41 -9.54 11.48 -17.26
CA LEU A 41 -8.11 11.44 -16.98
C LEU A 41 -7.45 12.81 -17.26
N ASP A 42 -7.13 13.56 -16.21
CA ASP A 42 -6.37 14.80 -16.28
C ASP A 42 -4.93 14.58 -15.81
N CYS A 43 -4.00 14.53 -16.77
CA CYS A 43 -2.59 14.29 -16.51
C CYS A 43 -1.76 15.56 -16.63
N ARG A 44 -1.15 15.98 -15.53
CA ARG A 44 -0.34 17.19 -15.43
C ARG A 44 1.11 16.85 -15.15
N ARG A 45 2.02 17.74 -15.54
CA ARG A 45 3.45 17.59 -15.23
C ARG A 45 3.66 18.00 -13.77
N ARG A 46 4.26 17.11 -12.97
CA ARG A 46 4.59 17.42 -11.58
C ARG A 46 5.68 18.49 -11.53
N PRO A 47 5.66 19.39 -10.52
CA PRO A 47 6.75 20.34 -10.31
C PRO A 47 8.05 19.57 -10.08
N PHE A 48 9.11 20.01 -10.77
CA PHE A 48 10.42 19.38 -10.64
C PHE A 48 10.93 19.51 -9.20
N ARG A 49 11.27 18.37 -8.60
CA ARG A 49 11.99 18.29 -7.33
C ARG A 49 13.08 17.24 -7.49
N MET A 50 14.29 17.57 -7.04
CA MET A 50 15.42 16.64 -6.98
C MET A 50 15.19 15.61 -5.87
N GLU A 51 14.21 14.73 -6.04
CA GLU A 51 13.77 13.78 -5.00
C GLU A 51 14.88 12.76 -4.68
N LEU A 52 15.58 12.24 -5.69
CA LEU A 52 16.66 11.27 -5.52
C LEU A 52 17.90 11.95 -4.92
N THR A 53 18.33 13.10 -5.48
CA THR A 53 19.48 13.83 -4.97
C THR A 53 19.24 14.33 -3.54
N ARG A 54 18.03 14.82 -3.21
CA ARG A 54 17.69 15.23 -1.83
C ARG A 54 17.61 14.04 -0.88
N SER A 55 17.20 12.85 -1.35
CA SER A 55 17.22 11.64 -0.53
C SER A 55 18.65 11.25 -0.18
N LEU A 56 19.52 11.13 -1.19
CA LEU A 56 20.94 10.76 -1.00
C LEU A 56 21.72 11.81 -0.20
N GLY A 57 21.50 13.10 -0.47
CA GLY A 57 22.14 14.19 0.28
C GLY A 57 21.76 14.24 1.76
N ARG A 58 20.56 13.77 2.12
CA ARG A 58 20.14 13.63 3.53
C ARG A 58 20.77 12.42 4.20
N HIS A 59 20.84 11.29 3.50
CA HIS A 59 21.52 10.09 3.98
C HIS A 59 23.01 10.39 4.25
N TYR A 60 23.65 11.14 3.35
CA TYR A 60 25.01 11.64 3.53
C TYR A 60 25.14 12.51 4.78
N ARG A 61 24.22 13.46 5.03
CA ARG A 61 24.24 14.29 6.24
C ARG A 61 24.06 13.49 7.53
N GLN A 62 23.20 12.47 7.53
CA GLN A 62 22.99 11.59 8.69
C GLN A 62 24.26 10.80 9.01
N MET A 63 24.85 10.13 8.01
CA MET A 63 26.11 9.39 8.20
C MET A 63 27.26 10.29 8.63
N ALA A 64 27.37 11.49 8.05
CA ALA A 64 28.40 12.46 8.45
C ALA A 64 28.23 12.96 9.90
N GLY A 65 26.99 13.05 10.39
CA GLY A 65 26.70 13.43 11.77
C GLY A 65 27.07 12.34 12.78
N GLU A 66 26.85 11.07 12.44
CA GLU A 66 27.19 9.92 13.28
C GLU A 66 28.72 9.73 13.45
N MET A 67 29.52 10.14 12.45
CA MET A 67 30.99 10.10 12.52
C MET A 67 31.60 11.11 13.51
N ILE A 68 30.88 12.16 13.89
CA ILE A 68 31.39 13.23 14.78
C ILE A 68 31.07 12.91 16.25
N THR A 69 30.09 12.03 16.51
CA THR A 69 29.58 11.75 17.86
C THR A 69 30.23 10.55 18.56
N GLU A 70 30.92 9.68 17.83
CA GLU A 70 31.71 8.58 18.40
C GLU A 70 33.16 9.04 18.54
N GLY A 71 33.78 8.84 19.71
CA GLY A 71 35.07 9.44 20.09
C GLY A 71 36.27 9.09 19.19
N LEU A 72 37.48 9.42 19.66
CA LEU A 72 38.81 9.31 19.00
C LEU A 72 39.22 7.88 18.52
N ASP A 73 38.29 6.98 18.21
CA ASP A 73 38.56 5.72 17.52
C ASP A 73 38.66 5.98 15.99
N PRO A 74 39.78 5.68 15.33
CA PRO A 74 39.98 5.95 13.90
C PRO A 74 39.17 5.03 12.97
N ARG A 75 38.62 3.92 13.48
CA ARG A 75 37.86 2.93 12.69
C ARG A 75 36.53 3.49 12.12
N PRO A 76 35.65 4.14 12.91
CA PRO A 76 34.44 4.78 12.38
C PRO A 76 34.77 5.92 11.41
N PHE A 77 35.88 6.64 11.62
CA PHE A 77 36.35 7.67 10.69
C PHE A 77 36.76 7.09 9.32
N ALA A 78 37.48 5.96 9.30
CA ALA A 78 37.88 5.30 8.06
C ALA A 78 36.69 4.68 7.29
N MET A 79 35.78 3.99 7.99
CA MET A 79 34.52 3.52 7.39
C MET A 79 33.68 4.69 6.87
N GLY A 80 33.73 5.81 7.59
CA GLY A 80 33.03 7.02 7.23
C GLY A 80 33.56 7.72 5.98
N LEU A 81 34.89 7.83 5.88
CA LEU A 81 35.56 8.34 4.68
C LEU A 81 35.26 7.43 3.47
N PHE A 82 35.29 6.11 3.65
CA PHE A 82 35.02 5.15 2.58
C PHE A 82 33.56 5.25 2.09
N SER A 83 32.61 5.42 3.00
CA SER A 83 31.20 5.65 2.65
C SER A 83 30.99 7.02 2.01
N MET A 84 31.70 8.08 2.40
CA MET A 84 31.69 9.36 1.69
C MET A 84 32.21 9.25 0.25
N VAL A 85 33.32 8.53 0.04
CA VAL A 85 33.90 8.29 -1.30
C VAL A 85 32.95 7.51 -2.21
N LEU A 86 32.11 6.62 -1.64
CA LEU A 86 31.07 5.89 -2.37
C LEU A 86 29.80 6.71 -2.62
N LEU A 87 29.33 7.47 -1.63
CA LEU A 87 28.08 8.23 -1.71
C LEU A 87 28.21 9.50 -2.56
N THR A 88 29.37 10.15 -2.56
CA THR A 88 29.61 11.36 -3.35
C THR A 88 29.38 11.13 -4.85
N PRO A 89 30.00 10.15 -5.52
CA PRO A 89 29.73 9.88 -6.93
C PRO A 89 28.27 9.46 -7.17
N MET A 90 27.65 8.72 -6.25
CA MET A 90 26.21 8.37 -6.36
C MET A 90 25.31 9.61 -6.32
N THR A 91 25.60 10.59 -5.45
CA THR A 91 24.84 11.86 -5.40
C THR A 91 25.02 12.69 -6.66
N VAL A 92 26.24 12.74 -7.21
CA VAL A 92 26.55 13.43 -8.47
C VAL A 92 25.81 12.78 -9.64
N LEU A 93 25.76 11.45 -9.71
CA LEU A 93 25.02 10.70 -10.73
C LEU A 93 23.49 10.79 -10.54
N ALA A 94 23.00 11.05 -9.33
CA ALA A 94 21.56 11.20 -9.09
C ALA A 94 20.98 12.48 -9.72
N VAL A 95 21.78 13.55 -9.88
CA VAL A 95 21.34 14.81 -10.50
C VAL A 95 20.92 14.63 -11.96
N PRO A 96 21.75 14.06 -12.86
CA PRO A 96 21.35 13.83 -14.25
C PRO A 96 20.20 12.81 -14.35
N VAL A 97 20.13 11.83 -13.44
CA VAL A 97 18.99 10.90 -13.37
C VAL A 97 17.70 11.64 -13.03
N ASP A 98 17.71 12.53 -12.03
CA ASP A 98 16.54 13.33 -11.66
C ASP A 98 16.09 14.23 -12.81
N LEU A 99 17.04 14.84 -13.54
CA LEU A 99 16.80 15.67 -14.72
C LEU A 99 16.25 14.86 -15.91
N ALA A 100 16.82 13.69 -16.19
CA ALA A 100 16.35 12.77 -17.24
C ALA A 100 14.94 12.23 -16.93
N ALA A 101 14.61 12.07 -15.65
CA ALA A 101 13.28 11.64 -15.20
C ALA A 101 12.25 12.79 -15.19
N ALA A 102 12.67 14.06 -15.16
CA ALA A 102 11.80 15.23 -15.07
C ALA A 102 10.67 15.31 -16.12
N PRO A 103 10.84 14.93 -17.41
CA PRO A 103 9.73 14.94 -18.38
C PRO A 103 8.71 13.80 -18.16
N PHE A 104 9.09 12.73 -17.46
CA PHE A 104 8.24 11.55 -17.23
C PHE A 104 7.49 11.60 -15.88
N ARG A 105 7.72 12.62 -15.06
CA ARG A 105 6.99 12.85 -13.81
C ARG A 105 5.64 13.49 -14.10
N ARG A 106 4.62 12.65 -14.24
CA ARG A 106 3.23 13.08 -14.39
C ARG A 106 2.42 12.64 -13.18
N GLU A 107 1.58 13.52 -12.68
CA GLU A 107 0.47 13.18 -11.81
C GLU A 107 -0.79 13.13 -12.67
N CYS A 108 -1.71 12.23 -12.33
CA CYS A 108 -3.02 12.23 -12.97
C CYS A 108 -4.11 12.09 -11.94
N ASP A 109 -5.12 12.92 -12.11
CA ASP A 109 -6.41 12.81 -11.46
C ASP A 109 -7.36 12.09 -12.43
N PHE A 110 -8.27 11.27 -11.90
CA PHE A 110 -9.20 10.48 -12.71
C PHE A 110 -10.44 10.09 -11.89
N THR A 111 -11.48 9.62 -12.57
CA THR A 111 -12.63 8.96 -11.94
C THR A 111 -12.57 7.46 -12.23
N LEU A 112 -12.46 6.66 -11.17
CA LEU A 112 -12.49 5.19 -11.22
C LEU A 112 -13.91 4.70 -11.00
N ARG A 113 -14.47 4.01 -11.99
CA ARG A 113 -15.73 3.28 -11.87
C ARG A 113 -15.46 1.79 -11.74
N ILE A 114 -16.04 1.15 -10.76
CA ILE A 114 -15.91 -0.29 -10.50
C ILE A 114 -17.32 -0.87 -10.46
N GLU A 115 -17.53 -1.95 -11.21
CA GLU A 115 -18.75 -2.75 -11.16
C GLU A 115 -18.42 -4.16 -10.70
N GLY A 116 -19.37 -4.77 -10.01
CA GLY A 116 -19.15 -6.07 -9.40
C GLY A 116 -20.42 -6.65 -8.80
N ALA A 117 -20.24 -7.68 -7.98
CA ALA A 117 -21.31 -8.31 -7.23
C ALA A 117 -20.85 -8.67 -5.82
N LEU A 118 -21.80 -8.65 -4.89
CA LEU A 118 -21.62 -9.12 -3.53
C LEU A 118 -22.01 -10.59 -3.43
N SER A 119 -21.06 -11.40 -2.97
CA SER A 119 -21.26 -12.83 -2.74
C SER A 119 -20.89 -13.19 -1.31
N GLN A 120 -21.74 -13.97 -0.65
CA GLN A 120 -21.40 -14.69 0.58
C GLN A 120 -20.76 -16.04 0.25
N TRP A 121 -20.37 -16.77 1.29
CA TRP A 121 -19.92 -18.17 1.17
C TRP A 121 -20.89 -18.99 0.31
N ALA A 122 -20.34 -19.89 -0.52
CA ALA A 122 -21.08 -20.62 -1.56
C ALA A 122 -21.71 -19.76 -2.67
N SER A 123 -21.16 -18.59 -2.96
CA SER A 123 -21.55 -17.71 -4.07
C SER A 123 -23.00 -17.20 -4.01
N GLN A 124 -23.58 -17.14 -2.81
CA GLN A 124 -24.93 -16.60 -2.61
C GLN A 124 -24.92 -15.07 -2.77
N ALA A 125 -25.75 -14.55 -3.67
CA ALA A 125 -25.89 -13.11 -3.88
C ALA A 125 -26.46 -12.42 -2.64
N VAL A 126 -25.90 -11.25 -2.30
CA VAL A 126 -26.33 -10.45 -1.14
C VAL A 126 -27.03 -9.16 -1.60
N PRO A 127 -28.38 -9.14 -1.64
CA PRO A 127 -29.12 -7.95 -2.05
C PRO A 127 -29.19 -6.90 -0.93
N SER A 128 -29.40 -5.64 -1.32
CA SER A 128 -29.67 -4.52 -0.41
C SER A 128 -28.62 -4.31 0.68
N ALA A 129 -27.37 -4.71 0.45
CA ALA A 129 -26.28 -4.52 1.38
C ALA A 129 -25.54 -3.21 1.09
N ALA A 130 -25.28 -2.43 2.15
CA ALA A 130 -24.48 -1.23 2.07
C ALA A 130 -22.98 -1.57 1.96
N VAL A 131 -22.34 -1.01 0.94
CA VAL A 131 -20.91 -1.13 0.66
C VAL A 131 -20.28 0.26 0.74
N SER A 132 -19.18 0.35 1.47
CA SER A 132 -18.31 1.53 1.47
C SER A 132 -16.99 1.17 0.80
N ALA A 133 -16.47 2.07 -0.02
CA ALA A 133 -15.21 1.95 -0.71
C ALA A 133 -14.32 3.14 -0.36
N GLU A 134 -13.08 2.87 0.01
CA GLU A 134 -12.07 3.89 0.28
C GLU A 134 -10.90 3.71 -0.69
N GLY A 135 -10.72 4.69 -1.57
CA GLY A 135 -9.56 4.82 -2.44
C GLY A 135 -8.43 5.58 -1.75
N ARG A 136 -7.20 5.07 -1.83
CA ARG A 136 -6.02 5.64 -1.19
C ARG A 136 -4.79 5.60 -2.10
N ASN A 137 -4.09 6.72 -2.22
CA ASN A 137 -2.79 6.82 -2.88
C ASN A 137 -1.78 7.56 -2.00
N LEU A 138 -0.54 7.06 -1.97
CA LEU A 138 0.55 7.71 -1.24
C LEU A 138 1.09 8.90 -2.04
N LEU A 139 0.88 10.11 -1.52
CA LEU A 139 1.35 11.35 -2.13
C LEU A 139 2.81 11.64 -1.80
N VAL A 140 3.14 11.57 -0.51
CA VAL A 140 4.50 11.78 0.00
C VAL A 140 4.83 10.66 0.98
N PRO A 141 5.91 9.89 0.76
CA PRO A 141 6.35 8.89 1.71
C PRO A 141 6.79 9.53 3.02
N ALA A 142 6.70 8.78 4.11
CA ALA A 142 7.19 9.19 5.41
C ALA A 142 8.64 9.66 5.29
N ARG A 143 8.97 10.79 5.93
CA ARG A 143 10.35 11.27 6.05
C ARG A 143 10.77 11.15 7.51
N ALA A 144 12.09 11.17 7.75
CA ALA A 144 12.73 10.97 9.06
C ALA A 144 11.87 11.46 10.24
N GLN A 145 11.76 10.63 11.29
CA GLN A 145 11.06 10.74 12.60
C GLN A 145 9.84 11.67 12.82
N ASN A 146 9.69 12.81 12.15
CA ASN A 146 8.66 13.82 12.42
C ASN A 146 7.71 14.14 11.26
N ASP A 147 7.97 13.62 10.04
CA ASP A 147 7.15 13.91 8.85
C ASP A 147 6.31 12.67 8.47
N PRO A 148 5.04 12.58 8.90
CA PRO A 148 4.19 11.45 8.56
C PRO A 148 3.91 11.38 7.06
N PRO A 149 3.65 10.17 6.51
CA PRO A 149 3.26 10.02 5.12
C PRO A 149 1.94 10.75 4.85
N SER A 150 1.84 11.38 3.68
CA SER A 150 0.59 12.01 3.24
C SER A 150 -0.08 11.16 2.17
N TYR A 151 -1.41 11.10 2.26
CA TYR A 151 -2.24 10.29 1.38
C TYR A 151 -3.32 11.13 0.73
N PHE A 152 -3.62 10.82 -0.52
CA PHE A 152 -4.90 11.15 -1.13
C PHE A 152 -5.89 10.08 -0.69
N ILE A 153 -7.04 10.50 -0.18
CA ILE A 153 -8.12 9.61 0.28
C ILE A 153 -9.41 10.07 -0.37
N SER A 154 -10.15 9.12 -0.93
CA SER A 154 -11.48 9.31 -1.50
C SER A 154 -12.40 8.23 -0.96
N SER A 155 -13.63 8.56 -0.61
CA SER A 155 -14.62 7.57 -0.21
C SER A 155 -15.86 7.64 -1.10
N SER A 156 -16.50 6.49 -1.29
CA SER A 156 -17.80 6.37 -1.96
C SER A 156 -18.57 5.24 -1.29
N SER A 157 -19.89 5.34 -1.30
CA SER A 157 -20.78 4.28 -0.84
C SER A 157 -21.78 3.90 -1.93
N ALA A 158 -22.23 2.65 -1.90
CA ALA A 158 -23.27 2.12 -2.76
C ALA A 158 -24.11 1.08 -2.02
N VAL A 159 -25.27 0.75 -2.57
CA VAL A 159 -26.12 -0.34 -2.08
C VAL A 159 -26.28 -1.34 -3.21
N SER A 160 -26.14 -2.63 -2.92
CA SER A 160 -26.32 -3.67 -3.94
C SER A 160 -27.78 -3.79 -4.39
N ASP A 161 -27.97 -4.13 -5.67
CA ASP A 161 -29.31 -4.36 -6.24
C ASP A 161 -29.91 -5.71 -5.80
N ALA A 162 -31.09 -6.05 -6.31
CA ALA A 162 -31.79 -7.30 -5.98
C ALA A 162 -31.02 -8.57 -6.39
N GLN A 163 -30.05 -8.45 -7.31
CA GLN A 163 -29.17 -9.51 -7.76
C GLN A 163 -27.80 -9.47 -7.07
N GLY A 164 -27.61 -8.58 -6.08
CA GLY A 164 -26.34 -8.38 -5.40
C GLY A 164 -25.31 -7.60 -6.22
N ARG A 165 -25.68 -7.03 -7.38
CA ARG A 165 -24.75 -6.24 -8.20
C ARG A 165 -24.53 -4.87 -7.59
N LEU A 166 -23.34 -4.32 -7.78
CA LEU A 166 -22.93 -3.02 -7.28
C LEU A 166 -22.17 -2.23 -8.34
N ALA A 167 -22.28 -0.92 -8.26
CA ALA A 167 -21.46 0.01 -9.04
C ALA A 167 -21.00 1.14 -8.11
N VAL A 168 -19.70 1.42 -8.12
CA VAL A 168 -19.06 2.43 -7.27
C VAL A 168 -18.20 3.35 -8.13
N SER A 169 -18.22 4.65 -7.82
CA SER A 169 -17.41 5.65 -8.50
C SER A 169 -16.55 6.40 -7.47
N LEU A 170 -15.24 6.39 -7.66
CA LEU A 170 -14.26 7.02 -6.76
C LEU A 170 -13.42 8.03 -7.54
N ALA A 171 -13.19 9.19 -6.94
CA ALA A 171 -12.12 10.07 -7.40
C ALA A 171 -10.77 9.41 -7.12
N GLY A 172 -9.87 9.40 -8.10
CA GLY A 172 -8.57 8.77 -8.01
C GLY A 172 -7.44 9.74 -8.30
N HIS A 173 -6.30 9.52 -7.66
CA HIS A 173 -5.06 10.25 -7.90
C HIS A 173 -3.89 9.28 -7.97
N VAL A 174 -3.03 9.43 -8.98
CA VAL A 174 -1.73 8.75 -9.06
C VAL A 174 -0.63 9.74 -9.43
N GLY A 175 0.39 9.83 -8.57
CA GLY A 175 1.50 10.77 -8.72
C GLY A 175 2.84 10.08 -8.54
N LEU A 176 3.46 10.31 -7.38
CA LEU A 176 4.72 9.65 -7.01
C LEU A 176 4.52 8.14 -6.85
N SER A 177 3.54 7.74 -6.05
CA SER A 177 3.05 6.37 -6.04
C SER A 177 2.17 6.14 -7.26
N ARG A 178 2.50 5.13 -8.06
CA ARG A 178 1.70 4.69 -9.20
C ARG A 178 0.54 3.77 -8.80
N ASP A 179 0.37 3.58 -7.50
CA ASP A 179 -0.51 2.58 -6.91
C ASP A 179 -1.65 3.29 -6.17
N PHE A 180 -2.88 3.06 -6.62
CA PHE A 180 -4.11 3.52 -6.00
C PHE A 180 -4.85 2.29 -5.45
N ARG A 181 -4.93 2.16 -4.12
CA ARG A 181 -5.56 1.03 -3.45
C ARG A 181 -7.00 1.37 -3.13
N VAL A 182 -7.95 0.51 -3.48
CA VAL A 182 -9.34 0.62 -3.07
C VAL A 182 -9.62 -0.46 -2.05
N SER A 183 -10.03 -0.08 -0.85
CA SER A 183 -10.41 -0.98 0.23
C SER A 183 -11.93 -0.99 0.40
N TRP A 184 -12.49 -2.17 0.61
CA TRP A 184 -13.94 -2.35 0.74
C TRP A 184 -14.34 -2.57 2.19
N THR A 185 -15.51 -2.08 2.55
CA THR A 185 -16.14 -2.33 3.85
C THR A 185 -17.61 -2.65 3.62
N VAL A 186 -18.07 -3.77 4.16
CA VAL A 186 -19.46 -4.25 4.04
C VAL A 186 -19.99 -4.50 5.44
N LYS A 187 -21.16 -3.94 5.76
CA LYS A 187 -21.75 -3.98 7.13
C LYS A 187 -20.79 -3.47 8.23
N GLY A 188 -19.89 -2.54 7.89
CA GLY A 188 -18.90 -1.99 8.83
C GLY A 188 -17.66 -2.86 9.06
N LEU A 189 -17.53 -4.00 8.37
CA LEU A 189 -16.36 -4.88 8.45
C LEU A 189 -15.55 -4.85 7.15
N PRO A 190 -14.21 -4.96 7.20
CA PRO A 190 -13.37 -5.00 6.00
C PRO A 190 -13.74 -6.19 5.10
N SER A 191 -13.77 -5.96 3.79
CA SER A 191 -14.20 -6.93 2.76
C SER A 191 -13.22 -6.96 1.58
N GLY A 192 -11.93 -7.04 1.88
CA GLY A 192 -10.86 -7.09 0.89
C GLY A 192 -10.48 -5.74 0.27
N SER A 193 -9.66 -5.79 -0.77
CA SER A 193 -9.17 -4.60 -1.46
C SER A 193 -8.72 -4.94 -2.88
N VAL A 194 -8.69 -3.94 -3.75
CA VAL A 194 -8.09 -4.01 -5.09
C VAL A 194 -7.01 -2.94 -5.24
N LEU A 195 -6.03 -3.21 -6.10
CA LEU A 195 -4.92 -2.32 -6.40
C LEU A 195 -4.97 -1.91 -7.87
N LEU A 196 -5.16 -0.61 -8.12
CA LEU A 196 -5.02 -0.01 -9.44
C LEU A 196 -3.60 0.53 -9.60
N ARG A 197 -2.80 -0.10 -10.46
CA ARG A 197 -1.43 0.31 -10.77
C ARG A 197 -1.35 0.95 -12.15
N ARG A 198 -0.84 2.18 -12.22
CA ARG A 198 -0.57 2.86 -13.49
C ARG A 198 0.75 2.39 -14.10
N ARG A 199 0.71 1.91 -15.35
CA ARG A 199 1.88 1.58 -16.16
C ARG A 199 1.85 2.38 -17.47
N GLY A 200 2.54 3.52 -17.48
CA GLY A 200 2.56 4.42 -18.62
C GLY A 200 1.18 5.06 -18.86
N ARG A 201 0.53 4.67 -19.97
CA ARG A 201 -0.83 5.11 -20.35
C ARG A 201 -1.93 4.09 -19.99
N ARG A 202 -1.57 2.96 -19.39
CA ARG A 202 -2.49 1.87 -19.03
C ARG A 202 -2.65 1.81 -17.52
N PHE A 203 -3.80 1.32 -17.09
CA PHE A 203 -4.07 0.99 -15.69
C PHE A 203 -4.30 -0.51 -15.57
N MET A 204 -3.79 -1.10 -14.49
CA MET A 204 -3.93 -2.52 -14.21
C MET A 204 -4.59 -2.64 -12.85
N LEU A 205 -5.78 -3.23 -12.82
CA LEU A 205 -6.48 -3.54 -11.59
C LEU A 205 -6.17 -4.99 -11.21
N SER A 206 -5.72 -5.21 -9.99
CA SER A 206 -5.41 -6.54 -9.47
C SER A 206 -5.82 -6.63 -8.02
N GLU A 207 -6.32 -7.78 -7.59
CA GLU A 207 -6.41 -8.08 -6.17
C GLU A 207 -5.01 -8.38 -5.60
N PRO A 208 -4.69 -7.93 -4.37
CA PRO A 208 -3.50 -8.40 -3.70
C PRO A 208 -3.61 -9.92 -3.49
N GLU A 209 -2.49 -10.64 -3.63
CA GLU A 209 -2.44 -12.09 -3.39
C GLU A 209 -3.10 -12.41 -2.05
N GLN A 210 -4.12 -13.27 -2.09
CA GLN A 210 -4.84 -13.66 -0.90
C GLN A 210 -3.95 -14.54 -0.03
N GLU A 211 -4.06 -14.38 1.30
CA GLU A 211 -3.37 -15.25 2.24
C GLU A 211 -3.83 -16.71 2.06
N PHE A 212 -2.91 -17.66 2.29
CA PHE A 212 -3.13 -19.09 2.04
C PHE A 212 -4.41 -19.58 2.75
N GLY A 213 -5.37 -20.13 1.98
CA GLY A 213 -6.63 -20.68 2.52
C GLY A 213 -7.88 -19.83 2.36
N SER A 214 -7.82 -18.72 1.62
CA SER A 214 -9.04 -17.96 1.27
C SER A 214 -9.98 -18.77 0.35
N PRO A 215 -11.30 -18.79 0.62
CA PRO A 215 -12.26 -19.54 -0.19
C PRO A 215 -12.66 -18.83 -1.49
N PHE A 216 -12.10 -17.64 -1.77
CA PHE A 216 -12.50 -16.80 -2.90
C PHE A 216 -11.46 -16.84 -4.02
N GLU A 217 -11.93 -16.94 -5.26
CA GLU A 217 -11.05 -16.89 -6.43
C GLU A 217 -10.50 -15.46 -6.59
N THR A 218 -9.18 -15.33 -6.78
CA THR A 218 -8.53 -14.03 -6.92
C THR A 218 -8.80 -13.48 -8.31
N LEU A 219 -9.16 -12.20 -8.40
CA LEU A 219 -9.40 -11.53 -9.68
C LEU A 219 -8.16 -11.62 -10.60
N GLU A 220 -8.33 -12.14 -11.82
CA GLU A 220 -7.30 -12.04 -12.85
C GLU A 220 -7.02 -10.56 -13.17
N PRO A 221 -5.75 -10.14 -13.33
CA PRO A 221 -5.43 -8.73 -13.56
C PRO A 221 -6.18 -8.13 -14.76
N LEU A 222 -7.05 -7.14 -14.49
CA LEU A 222 -7.81 -6.43 -15.51
C LEU A 222 -6.99 -5.27 -16.08
N GLU A 223 -6.72 -5.29 -17.38
CA GLU A 223 -6.13 -4.16 -18.09
C GLU A 223 -7.22 -3.15 -18.48
N ILE A 224 -7.05 -1.89 -18.06
CA ILE A 224 -7.99 -0.81 -18.29
C ILE A 224 -7.31 0.25 -19.18
N LEU A 225 -7.93 0.52 -20.31
CA LEU A 225 -7.61 1.65 -21.17
C LEU A 225 -8.46 2.86 -20.73
N PRO A 226 -7.85 4.03 -20.48
CA PRO A 226 -8.61 5.23 -20.14
C PRO A 226 -9.49 5.65 -21.33
N GLN A 227 -10.72 6.09 -21.03
CA GLN A 227 -11.68 6.60 -22.01
C GLN A 227 -11.46 8.08 -22.30
#